data_AF-A0A3M1HNG8-F1
#
_entry.id   AF-A0A3M1HNG8-F1
#
_cell.length_a   1.000
_cell.length_b   1.000
_cell.length_c   1.000
_cell.angle_alpha   90.00
_cell.angle_beta   90.00
_cell.angle_gamma   90.00
#
_symmetry.space_group_name_H-M   'P 1'
#
loop_
_entity.id
_entity.type
_entity.pdbx_description
1 polymer ?
#
loop_
_entity_poly.entity_id
_entity_poly.type
_entity_poly.pdbx_seq_one_letter_code
_entity_poly.pdbx_strand_id
1 'polypeptide(L)'
;MRGLDAVQPRHLALLGFVLAALGYMACFRYDAFGLEEAGAHALALNWTIAQKIITPAAAFGFPDLRAVVLAPLNLHWAGSLPAAKVYTMLVLFAGVLLWHALLVRLIGAEAAMIASTLLVLSPMALHAADSIGTGAFLLLAAAGLAHLRAKALASSRPVNAWVMLELLALTFAVSLHPAGLGIAAVHLWSFWPERKSARGRLLLAGGAIAVAFPLLVRMGWPGHEPWGVLLAAGAALLGPYADPNLRWGAGWPVLAAVMLLVLGQWRRLKTPSDFTALIAALVLGAFLPDAGFALLLWAALLALGFSALIRLN
;
A
#
# COMPACT_ATOMS: atom_id res chain seq x y z
N MET A 1 21.75 -40.42 -0.95
CA MET A 1 21.16 -39.07 -0.95
C MET A 1 20.62 -38.71 0.45
N ARG A 2 21.45 -38.78 1.52
CA ARG A 2 21.03 -38.56 2.94
C ARG A 2 21.25 -37.11 3.45
N GLY A 3 21.54 -36.16 2.56
CA GLY A 3 21.95 -34.80 2.93
C GLY A 3 20.83 -33.75 2.93
N LEU A 4 19.72 -34.00 2.23
CA LEU A 4 18.62 -33.01 2.08
C LEU A 4 17.54 -33.13 3.16
N ASP A 5 17.43 -34.29 3.83
CA ASP A 5 16.45 -34.51 4.91
C ASP A 5 16.78 -33.73 6.21
N ALA A 6 17.97 -33.14 6.29
CA ALA A 6 18.42 -32.35 7.45
C ALA A 6 18.01 -30.86 7.39
N VAL A 7 17.62 -30.36 6.21
CA VAL A 7 17.30 -28.94 6.04
C VAL A 7 15.82 -28.73 6.33
N GLN A 8 15.51 -28.16 7.49
CA GLN A 8 14.11 -27.89 7.83
C GLN A 8 13.51 -26.87 6.84
N PRO A 9 12.23 -26.99 6.46
CA PRO A 9 11.58 -26.14 5.46
C PRO A 9 11.74 -24.63 5.71
N ARG A 10 11.81 -24.21 6.98
CA ARG A 10 12.06 -22.81 7.36
C ARG A 10 13.39 -22.26 6.82
N HIS A 11 14.44 -23.08 6.74
CA HIS A 11 15.74 -22.66 6.23
C HIS A 11 15.71 -22.49 4.71
N LEU A 12 15.00 -23.37 4.00
CA LEU A 12 14.76 -23.23 2.57
C LEU A 12 13.93 -21.98 2.25
N ALA A 13 12.91 -21.69 3.07
CA ALA A 13 12.13 -20.47 2.94
C ALA A 13 12.98 -19.21 3.18
N LEU A 14 13.82 -19.20 4.21
CA LEU A 14 14.77 -18.10 4.47
C LEU A 14 15.75 -17.91 3.31
N LEU A 15 16.31 -19.00 2.77
CA LEU A 15 17.19 -18.94 1.60
C LEU A 15 16.45 -18.36 0.39
N GLY A 16 15.21 -18.80 0.15
CA GLY A 16 14.36 -18.26 -0.90
C GLY A 16 14.11 -16.75 -0.75
N PHE A 17 13.85 -16.28 0.47
CA PHE A 17 13.71 -14.84 0.74
C PHE A 17 15.00 -14.07 0.51
N VAL A 18 16.15 -14.61 0.91
CA VAL A 18 17.46 -13.98 0.65
C VAL A 18 17.72 -13.88 -0.85
N LEU A 19 17.49 -14.96 -1.60
CA LEU A 19 17.65 -14.97 -3.05
C LEU A 19 16.69 -13.98 -3.74
N ALA A 20 15.44 -13.91 -3.28
CA ALA A 20 14.47 -12.94 -3.79
C ALA A 20 14.91 -11.50 -3.51
N ALA A 21 15.39 -11.21 -2.30
CA ALA A 21 15.91 -9.89 -1.93
C ALA A 21 17.14 -9.50 -2.77
N LEU A 22 18.05 -10.44 -3.02
CA LEU A 22 19.20 -10.24 -3.91
C LEU A 22 18.75 -9.97 -5.35
N GLY A 23 17.75 -10.72 -5.84
CA GLY A 23 17.15 -10.49 -7.16
C GLY A 23 16.53 -9.09 -7.28
N TYR A 24 15.80 -8.65 -6.26
CA TYR A 24 15.26 -7.29 -6.18
C TYR A 24 16.37 -6.24 -6.28
N MET A 25 17.41 -6.35 -5.43
CA MET A 25 18.51 -5.39 -5.40
C MET A 25 19.30 -5.35 -6.71
N ALA A 26 19.41 -6.48 -7.40
CA ALA A 26 20.06 -6.57 -8.71
C ALA A 26 19.26 -5.85 -9.82
N CYS A 27 17.95 -5.70 -9.65
CA CYS A 27 17.07 -5.02 -10.59
C CYS A 27 16.84 -3.53 -10.28
N PHE A 28 17.34 -3.02 -9.15
CA PHE A 28 17.14 -1.62 -8.76
C PHE A 28 17.90 -0.65 -9.66
N ARG A 29 17.26 0.49 -9.95
CA ARG A 29 17.86 1.63 -10.65
C ARG A 29 18.37 2.66 -9.67
N TYR A 30 19.69 2.83 -9.57
CA TYR A 30 20.30 3.81 -8.66
C TYR A 30 20.51 5.19 -9.29
N ASP A 31 19.92 5.44 -10.47
CA ASP A 31 19.93 6.72 -11.17
C ASP A 31 18.74 7.61 -10.76
N ALA A 32 18.73 8.86 -11.24
CA ALA A 32 17.66 9.84 -10.94
C ALA A 32 16.29 9.43 -11.49
N PHE A 33 16.23 8.49 -12.45
CA PHE A 33 14.99 7.98 -13.04
C PHE A 33 14.41 6.78 -12.26
N GLY A 34 15.12 6.31 -11.24
CA GLY A 34 14.70 5.24 -10.34
C GLY A 34 13.91 5.72 -9.12
N LEU A 35 13.40 6.95 -9.10
CA LEU A 35 12.63 7.52 -7.99
C LEU A 35 11.32 8.15 -8.48
N GLU A 36 10.25 7.93 -7.72
CA GLU A 36 9.02 8.72 -7.85
C GLU A 36 9.24 10.12 -7.25
N GLU A 37 8.66 11.16 -7.85
CA GLU A 37 8.82 12.57 -7.42
C GLU A 37 8.54 12.77 -5.92
N ALA A 38 7.41 12.28 -5.44
CA ALA A 38 7.04 12.44 -4.04
C ALA A 38 7.93 11.60 -3.09
N GLY A 39 8.48 10.47 -3.55
CA GLY A 39 9.50 9.71 -2.82
C GLY A 39 10.83 10.45 -2.74
N ALA A 40 11.25 11.09 -3.84
CA ALA A 40 12.43 11.96 -3.88
C ALA A 40 12.28 13.17 -2.96
N HIS A 41 11.10 13.83 -2.93
CA HIS A 41 10.82 14.93 -2.00
C HIS A 41 10.87 14.48 -0.54
N ALA A 42 10.30 13.31 -0.21
CA ALA A 42 10.36 12.76 1.13
C ALA A 42 11.81 12.50 1.59
N LEU A 43 12.66 11.96 0.70
CA LEU A 43 14.09 11.77 0.97
C LEU A 43 14.85 13.09 1.06
N ALA A 44 14.58 14.05 0.18
CA ALA A 44 15.25 15.34 0.15
C ALA A 44 14.99 16.13 1.44
N LEU A 45 13.74 16.17 1.92
CA LEU A 45 13.42 16.77 3.23
C LEU A 45 14.25 16.12 4.33
N ASN A 46 14.24 14.80 4.35
CA ASN A 46 14.89 13.96 5.35
C ASN A 46 16.40 14.18 5.41
N TRP A 47 17.09 14.15 4.26
CA TRP A 47 18.53 14.39 4.20
C TRP A 47 18.89 15.83 4.52
N THR A 48 18.07 16.80 4.10
CA THR A 48 18.30 18.22 4.40
C THR A 48 18.21 18.50 5.91
N ILE A 49 17.23 17.89 6.59
CA ILE A 49 17.11 17.98 8.06
C ILE A 49 18.33 17.34 8.73
N ALA A 50 18.73 16.15 8.30
CA ALA A 50 19.86 15.42 8.87
C ALA A 50 21.19 16.19 8.71
N GLN A 51 21.37 16.82 7.54
CA GLN A 51 22.58 17.57 7.21
C GLN A 51 22.52 19.04 7.65
N LYS A 52 21.41 19.51 8.23
CA LYS A 52 21.17 20.89 8.68
C LYS A 52 21.31 21.94 7.57
N ILE A 53 20.99 21.58 6.33
CA ILE A 53 21.34 22.42 5.16
C ILE A 53 20.31 23.53 4.92
N ILE A 54 18.99 23.28 5.02
CA ILE A 54 17.90 24.26 4.73
C ILE A 54 16.61 23.90 5.51
N THR A 55 15.69 24.86 5.74
CA THR A 55 14.27 24.62 6.09
C THR A 55 13.49 24.14 4.85
N PRO A 56 13.36 22.82 4.60
CA PRO A 56 13.05 22.32 3.27
C PRO A 56 11.56 22.44 2.92
N ALA A 57 10.69 22.57 3.92
CA ALA A 57 9.25 22.74 3.73
C ALA A 57 8.89 24.04 2.98
N ALA A 58 9.69 25.10 3.14
CA ALA A 58 9.46 26.36 2.43
C ALA A 58 9.87 26.29 0.95
N ALA A 59 10.79 25.40 0.59
CA ALA A 59 11.30 25.25 -0.77
C ALA A 59 10.55 24.17 -1.57
N PHE A 60 10.14 23.07 -0.93
CA PHE A 60 9.56 21.89 -1.60
C PHE A 60 8.09 21.63 -1.23
N GLY A 61 7.48 22.50 -0.42
CA GLY A 61 6.16 22.26 0.15
C GLY A 61 6.18 21.18 1.24
N PHE A 62 5.00 20.80 1.72
CA PHE A 62 4.86 19.74 2.73
C PHE A 62 4.93 18.36 2.06
N PRO A 63 5.94 17.52 2.37
CA PRO A 63 6.01 16.18 1.80
C PRO A 63 4.91 15.29 2.39
N ASP A 64 4.65 14.17 1.72
CA ASP A 64 3.83 13.13 2.31
C ASP A 64 4.49 12.52 3.55
N LEU A 65 3.71 11.74 4.30
CA LEU A 65 4.18 11.17 5.54
C LEU A 65 5.13 9.97 5.35
N ARG A 66 5.52 9.60 4.11
CA ARG A 66 6.67 8.69 3.92
C ARG A 66 7.92 9.29 4.51
N ALA A 67 8.07 10.61 4.52
CA ALA A 67 9.18 11.28 5.17
C ALA A 67 9.33 10.85 6.64
N VAL A 68 8.22 10.71 7.37
CA VAL A 68 8.22 10.25 8.78
C VAL A 68 8.65 8.79 8.87
N VAL A 69 8.12 7.93 8.00
CA VAL A 69 8.47 6.50 7.96
C VAL A 69 9.94 6.29 7.58
N LEU A 70 10.49 7.15 6.72
CA LEU A 70 11.88 7.12 6.28
C LEU A 70 12.84 7.85 7.24
N ALA A 71 12.34 8.56 8.25
CA ALA A 71 13.19 9.32 9.18
C ALA A 71 14.27 8.49 9.90
N PRO A 72 14.01 7.23 10.34
CA PRO A 72 15.04 6.39 10.94
C PRO A 72 16.23 6.12 10.00
N LEU A 73 15.99 6.11 8.68
CA LEU A 73 17.05 5.94 7.69
C LEU A 73 18.08 7.07 7.77
N ASN A 74 17.66 8.29 8.08
CA ASN A 74 18.56 9.43 8.20
C ASN A 74 19.51 9.34 9.38
N LEU A 75 19.11 8.65 10.45
CA LEU A 75 19.95 8.55 11.64
C LEU A 75 21.17 7.66 11.40
N HIS A 76 21.05 6.69 10.48
CA HIS A 76 22.07 5.65 10.28
C HIS A 76 22.68 5.65 8.86
N TRP A 77 21.94 6.08 7.85
CA TRP A 77 22.31 6.01 6.43
C TRP A 77 21.85 7.25 5.64
N ALA A 78 22.01 8.44 6.22
CA ALA A 78 21.73 9.71 5.52
C ALA A 78 22.44 9.76 4.16
N GLY A 79 21.71 10.15 3.11
CA GLY A 79 22.22 10.22 1.74
C GLY A 79 22.29 8.89 0.97
N SER A 80 21.98 7.75 1.60
CA SER A 80 22.09 6.44 0.93
C SER A 80 20.80 6.06 0.21
N LEU A 81 20.78 6.24 -1.11
CA LEU A 81 19.68 5.77 -1.97
C LEU A 81 19.48 4.24 -1.89
N PRO A 82 20.52 3.38 -1.92
CA PRO A 82 20.34 1.95 -1.75
C PRO A 82 19.66 1.58 -0.42
N ALA A 83 20.04 2.24 0.68
CA ALA A 83 19.42 1.98 1.97
C ALA A 83 17.92 2.35 1.96
N ALA A 84 17.55 3.47 1.32
CA ALA A 84 16.16 3.88 1.20
C ALA A 84 15.30 2.88 0.40
N LYS A 85 15.83 2.34 -0.70
CA LYS A 85 15.14 1.30 -1.50
C LYS A 85 15.00 0.00 -0.74
N VAL A 86 16.05 -0.45 -0.04
CA VAL A 86 15.99 -1.65 0.82
C VAL A 86 14.96 -1.44 1.95
N TYR A 87 14.93 -0.26 2.57
CA TYR A 87 13.93 0.06 3.59
C TYR A 87 12.51 0.04 3.02
N THR A 88 12.31 0.56 1.81
CA THR A 88 11.01 0.48 1.11
C THR A 88 10.63 -0.96 0.80
N MET A 89 11.59 -1.81 0.40
CA MET A 89 11.36 -3.25 0.21
C MET A 89 10.91 -3.92 1.51
N LEU A 90 11.47 -3.54 2.67
CA LEU A 90 11.00 -4.02 3.98
C LEU A 90 9.58 -3.54 4.31
N VAL A 91 9.25 -2.29 3.98
CA VAL A 91 7.89 -1.74 4.13
C VAL A 91 6.90 -2.51 3.25
N LEU A 92 7.23 -2.74 1.99
CA LEU A 92 6.43 -3.53 1.06
C LEU A 92 6.21 -4.95 1.60
N PHE A 93 7.28 -5.59 2.06
CA PHE A 93 7.20 -6.94 2.64
C PHE A 93 6.30 -6.98 3.87
N ALA A 94 6.41 -6.00 4.78
CA ALA A 94 5.51 -5.87 5.93
C ALA A 94 4.05 -5.67 5.48
N GLY A 95 3.81 -4.85 4.45
CA GLY A 95 2.49 -4.66 3.86
C GLY A 95 1.92 -5.96 3.29
N VAL A 96 2.73 -6.73 2.57
CA VAL A 96 2.34 -8.05 2.05
C VAL A 96 2.06 -9.05 3.17
N LEU A 97 2.84 -9.07 4.25
CA LEU A 97 2.60 -9.98 5.38
C LEU A 97 1.25 -9.69 6.05
N LEU A 98 0.95 -8.41 6.29
CA LEU A 98 -0.36 -8.02 6.81
C LEU A 98 -1.46 -8.33 5.79
N TRP A 99 -1.22 -8.10 4.51
CA TRP A 99 -2.15 -8.46 3.45
C TRP A 99 -2.44 -9.96 3.42
N HIS A 100 -1.42 -10.80 3.52
CA HIS A 100 -1.54 -12.24 3.63
C HIS A 100 -2.39 -12.64 4.83
N ALA A 101 -2.07 -12.12 6.02
CA ALA A 101 -2.81 -12.41 7.25
C ALA A 101 -4.30 -12.02 7.14
N LEU A 102 -4.60 -10.94 6.41
CA LEU A 102 -5.95 -10.55 6.06
C LEU A 102 -6.60 -11.56 5.10
N LEU A 103 -5.93 -11.92 4.01
CA LEU A 103 -6.44 -12.86 3.01
C LEU A 103 -6.71 -14.26 3.59
N VAL A 104 -5.89 -14.75 4.53
CA VAL A 104 -6.12 -16.04 5.20
C VAL A 104 -7.53 -16.09 5.82
N ARG A 105 -7.99 -14.98 6.40
CA ARG A 105 -9.33 -14.88 7.02
C ARG A 105 -10.46 -14.77 5.99
N LEU A 106 -10.16 -14.25 4.81
CA LEU A 106 -11.15 -13.91 3.78
C LEU A 106 -11.35 -15.02 2.73
N ILE A 107 -10.26 -15.68 2.32
CA ILE A 107 -10.23 -16.60 1.18
C ILE A 107 -9.50 -17.92 1.46
N GLY A 108 -9.04 -18.14 2.70
CA GLY A 108 -8.32 -19.35 3.10
C GLY A 108 -6.80 -19.26 2.91
N ALA A 109 -6.07 -20.17 3.55
CA ALA A 109 -4.61 -20.10 3.66
C ALA A 109 -3.89 -20.33 2.31
N GLU A 110 -4.35 -21.30 1.52
CA GLU A 110 -3.73 -21.64 0.24
C GLU A 110 -3.82 -20.49 -0.77
N ALA A 111 -5.02 -19.96 -0.99
CA ALA A 111 -5.22 -18.83 -1.89
C ALA A 111 -4.55 -17.55 -1.39
N ALA A 112 -4.53 -17.30 -0.08
CA ALA A 112 -3.79 -16.20 0.50
C ALA A 112 -2.28 -16.32 0.25
N MET A 113 -1.72 -17.52 0.31
CA MET A 113 -0.31 -17.78 0.00
C MET A 113 -0.01 -17.53 -1.47
N ILE A 114 -0.82 -18.07 -2.39
CA ILE A 114 -0.63 -17.87 -3.83
C ILE A 114 -0.76 -16.38 -4.20
N ALA A 115 -1.83 -15.71 -3.75
CA ALA A 115 -2.04 -14.29 -4.02
C ALA A 115 -0.90 -13.41 -3.49
N SER A 116 -0.44 -13.65 -2.26
CA SER A 116 0.63 -12.85 -1.66
C SER A 116 1.98 -13.12 -2.32
N THR A 117 2.23 -14.36 -2.75
CA THR A 117 3.45 -14.74 -3.47
C THR A 117 3.48 -14.07 -4.85
N LEU A 118 2.38 -14.14 -5.61
CA LEU A 118 2.26 -13.48 -6.91
C LEU A 118 2.34 -11.94 -6.80
N LEU A 119 1.86 -11.37 -5.70
CA LEU A 119 2.01 -9.94 -5.43
C LEU A 119 3.49 -9.58 -5.26
N VAL A 120 4.26 -10.31 -4.45
CA VAL A 120 5.70 -10.06 -4.24
C VAL A 120 6.52 -10.33 -5.50
N LEU A 121 6.13 -11.30 -6.33
CA LEU A 121 6.85 -11.57 -7.58
C LEU A 121 6.43 -10.65 -8.73
N SER A 122 5.47 -9.76 -8.50
CA SER A 122 4.95 -8.89 -9.57
C SER A 122 5.94 -7.80 -9.97
N PRO A 123 5.93 -7.38 -11.25
CA PRO A 123 6.69 -6.21 -11.71
C PRO A 123 6.35 -4.93 -10.92
N MET A 124 5.11 -4.82 -10.44
CA MET A 124 4.67 -3.69 -9.61
C MET A 124 5.31 -3.68 -8.23
N ALA A 125 5.48 -4.83 -7.59
CA ALA A 125 6.14 -4.90 -6.29
C ALA A 125 7.62 -4.51 -6.40
N LEU A 126 8.31 -4.99 -7.44
CA LEU A 126 9.67 -4.57 -7.75
C LEU A 126 9.76 -3.07 -8.00
N HIS A 127 8.89 -2.54 -8.86
CA HIS A 127 8.87 -1.12 -9.15
C HIS A 127 8.56 -0.28 -7.90
N ALA A 128 7.60 -0.68 -7.06
CA ALA A 128 7.27 0.06 -5.85
C ALA A 128 8.43 0.12 -4.85
N ALA A 129 9.21 -0.97 -4.73
CA ALA A 129 10.42 -0.96 -3.91
C ALA A 129 11.53 -0.09 -4.53
N ASP A 130 11.72 -0.19 -5.84
CA ASP A 130 12.74 0.57 -6.58
C ASP A 130 12.46 2.07 -6.55
N SER A 131 11.24 2.49 -6.89
CA SER A 131 10.86 3.90 -7.01
C SER A 131 10.59 4.61 -5.68
N ILE A 132 10.70 3.90 -4.54
CA ILE A 132 10.21 4.35 -3.23
C ILE A 132 8.72 4.68 -3.34
N GLY A 133 7.99 3.88 -4.13
CA GLY A 133 6.66 4.18 -4.64
C GLY A 133 5.57 4.18 -3.56
N THR A 134 4.57 5.05 -3.73
CA THR A 134 3.41 5.17 -2.82
C THR A 134 2.69 3.84 -2.58
N GLY A 135 2.64 2.96 -3.58
CA GLY A 135 1.95 1.67 -3.52
C GLY A 135 2.37 0.78 -2.34
N ALA A 136 3.67 0.68 -2.04
CA ALA A 136 4.16 -0.14 -0.93
C ALA A 136 3.60 0.34 0.42
N PHE A 137 3.59 1.65 0.61
CA PHE A 137 3.09 2.30 1.81
C PHE A 137 1.57 2.27 1.90
N LEU A 138 0.85 2.41 0.77
CA LEU A 138 -0.60 2.27 0.72
C LEU A 138 -1.05 0.84 1.03
N LEU A 139 -0.35 -0.17 0.51
CA LEU A 139 -0.63 -1.57 0.84
C LEU A 139 -0.45 -1.83 2.34
N LEU A 140 0.65 -1.32 2.92
CA LEU A 140 0.88 -1.38 4.37
C LEU A 140 -0.26 -0.68 5.13
N ALA A 141 -0.66 0.50 4.71
CA ALA A 141 -1.71 1.26 5.39
C ALA A 141 -3.08 0.56 5.30
N ALA A 142 -3.45 0.05 4.12
CA ALA A 142 -4.70 -0.68 3.89
C ALA A 142 -4.78 -1.94 4.76
N ALA A 143 -3.75 -2.80 4.70
CA ALA A 143 -3.70 -4.02 5.48
C ALA A 143 -3.55 -3.73 6.98
N GLY A 144 -2.75 -2.74 7.35
CA GLY A 144 -2.51 -2.33 8.73
C GLY A 144 -3.77 -1.80 9.40
N LEU A 145 -4.54 -0.94 8.74
CA LEU A 145 -5.80 -0.41 9.27
C LEU A 145 -6.82 -1.52 9.54
N ALA A 146 -6.91 -2.54 8.68
CA ALA A 146 -7.76 -3.71 8.92
C ALA A 146 -7.37 -4.47 10.22
N HIS A 147 -6.06 -4.58 10.49
CA HIS A 147 -5.55 -5.24 11.70
C HIS A 147 -5.72 -4.39 12.95
N LEU A 148 -5.44 -3.08 12.84
CA LEU A 148 -5.58 -2.13 13.94
C LEU A 148 -7.03 -2.02 14.40
N ARG A 149 -7.99 -2.07 13.46
CA ARG A 149 -9.43 -2.10 13.76
C ARG A 149 -9.81 -3.22 14.71
N ALA A 150 -9.38 -4.44 14.42
CA ALA A 150 -9.67 -5.58 15.29
C ALA A 150 -9.11 -5.37 16.71
N LYS A 151 -7.93 -4.76 16.84
CA LYS A 151 -7.29 -4.46 18.13
C LYS A 151 -7.95 -3.30 18.87
N ALA A 152 -8.34 -2.25 18.16
CA ALA A 152 -9.03 -1.09 18.72
C ALA A 152 -10.41 -1.47 19.28
N LEU A 153 -11.15 -2.30 18.55
CA LEU A 153 -12.45 -2.82 18.99
C LEU A 153 -12.34 -3.75 20.20
N ALA A 154 -11.32 -4.61 20.25
CA ALA A 154 -11.09 -5.54 21.36
C ALA A 154 -10.60 -4.88 22.66
N SER A 155 -10.14 -3.63 22.60
CA SER A 155 -9.71 -2.89 23.78
C SER A 155 -10.89 -2.57 24.70
N SER A 156 -10.64 -2.43 26.01
CA SER A 156 -11.66 -1.98 26.98
C SER A 156 -11.75 -0.45 27.07
N ARG A 157 -10.66 0.27 26.77
CA ARG A 157 -10.61 1.73 26.89
C ARG A 157 -11.00 2.40 25.57
N PRO A 158 -11.77 3.51 25.62
CA PRO A 158 -12.15 4.26 24.42
C PRO A 158 -10.94 4.97 23.79
N VAL A 159 -9.97 5.43 24.59
CA VAL A 159 -8.68 5.97 24.13
C VAL A 159 -7.60 4.99 24.54
N ASN A 160 -6.84 4.51 23.57
CA ASN A 160 -5.72 3.60 23.77
C ASN A 160 -4.72 3.75 22.62
N ALA A 161 -3.57 3.10 22.74
CA ALA A 161 -2.50 3.17 21.74
C ALA A 161 -2.97 2.69 20.34
N TRP A 162 -3.87 1.70 20.25
CA TRP A 162 -4.38 1.21 18.98
C TRP A 162 -5.21 2.26 18.25
N VAL A 163 -6.07 2.97 18.97
CA VAL A 163 -6.85 4.08 18.41
C VAL A 163 -5.94 5.20 17.91
N MET A 164 -4.89 5.55 18.66
CA MET A 164 -3.90 6.53 18.19
C MET A 164 -3.19 6.06 16.93
N LEU A 165 -2.79 4.78 16.88
CA LEU A 165 -2.16 4.18 15.70
C LEU A 165 -3.12 4.14 14.50
N GLU A 166 -4.42 3.91 14.69
CA GLU A 166 -5.42 4.01 13.63
C GLU A 166 -5.49 5.42 13.05
N LEU A 167 -5.60 6.44 13.91
CA LEU A 167 -5.64 7.83 13.47
C LEU A 167 -4.37 8.21 12.71
N LEU A 168 -3.20 7.79 13.20
CA LEU A 168 -1.93 8.01 12.51
C LEU A 168 -1.88 7.28 11.17
N ALA A 169 -2.35 6.03 11.11
CA ALA A 169 -2.40 5.25 9.88
C ALA A 169 -3.40 5.81 8.85
N LEU A 170 -4.51 6.41 9.29
CA LEU A 170 -5.44 7.14 8.42
C LEU A 170 -4.80 8.39 7.84
N THR A 171 -4.18 9.22 8.69
CA THR A 171 -3.44 10.40 8.24
C THR A 171 -2.34 10.00 7.25
N PHE A 172 -1.60 8.94 7.57
CA PHE A 172 -0.58 8.37 6.69
C PHE A 172 -1.18 7.96 5.34
N ALA A 173 -2.21 7.11 5.31
CA ALA A 173 -2.84 6.64 4.08
C ALA A 173 -3.31 7.80 3.19
N VAL A 174 -4.06 8.76 3.75
CA VAL A 174 -4.59 9.92 3.01
C VAL A 174 -3.46 10.81 2.52
N SER A 175 -2.40 10.97 3.30
CA SER A 175 -1.26 11.76 2.87
C SER A 175 -0.55 11.17 1.65
N LEU A 176 -0.73 9.89 1.29
CA LEU A 176 0.02 9.27 0.20
C LEU A 176 -0.62 9.51 -1.17
N HIS A 177 -1.92 9.21 -1.29
CA HIS A 177 -2.61 9.10 -2.57
C HIS A 177 -4.14 9.22 -2.38
N PRO A 178 -4.94 9.62 -3.40
CA PRO A 178 -6.41 9.59 -3.31
C PRO A 178 -7.01 8.23 -2.92
N ALA A 179 -6.32 7.14 -3.27
CA ALA A 179 -6.70 5.80 -2.82
C ALA A 179 -6.78 5.69 -1.28
N GLY A 180 -5.94 6.45 -0.57
CA GLY A 180 -5.98 6.59 0.88
C GLY A 180 -7.28 7.16 1.41
N LEU A 181 -7.94 8.07 0.67
CA LEU A 181 -9.28 8.53 1.02
C LEU A 181 -10.31 7.41 0.94
N GLY A 182 -10.17 6.51 -0.04
CA GLY A 182 -11.10 5.38 -0.18
C GLY A 182 -10.99 4.41 0.99
N ILE A 183 -9.76 4.12 1.39
CA ILE A 183 -9.45 3.34 2.60
C ILE A 183 -10.06 4.04 3.83
N ALA A 184 -9.78 5.33 4.01
CA ALA A 184 -10.24 6.10 5.15
C ALA A 184 -11.77 6.18 5.23
N ALA A 185 -12.44 6.45 4.10
CA ALA A 185 -13.89 6.57 4.03
C ALA A 185 -14.58 5.28 4.50
N VAL A 186 -14.13 4.12 4.00
CA VAL A 186 -14.70 2.83 4.41
C VAL A 186 -14.34 2.49 5.85
N HIS A 187 -13.12 2.79 6.28
CA HIS A 187 -12.70 2.58 7.66
C HIS A 187 -13.56 3.39 8.64
N LEU A 188 -13.80 4.67 8.39
CA LEU A 188 -14.68 5.51 9.21
C LEU A 188 -16.15 5.08 9.13
N TRP A 189 -16.63 4.73 7.93
CA TRP A 189 -17.97 4.19 7.77
C TRP A 189 -18.19 2.92 8.59
N SER A 190 -17.14 2.11 8.75
CA SER A 190 -17.19 0.89 9.56
C SER A 190 -17.48 1.12 11.05
N PHE A 191 -17.21 2.33 11.57
CA PHE A 191 -17.52 2.75 12.94
C PHE A 191 -18.84 3.53 13.05
N TRP A 192 -19.54 3.78 11.94
CA TRP A 192 -20.83 4.47 11.94
C TRP A 192 -21.92 3.81 12.81
N PRO A 193 -22.00 2.46 12.91
CA PRO A 193 -22.91 1.81 13.84
C PRO A 193 -22.62 2.15 15.32
N GLU A 194 -21.35 2.39 15.66
CA GLU A 194 -20.90 2.71 17.01
C GLU A 194 -20.91 4.21 17.32
N ARG A 195 -21.48 5.07 16.47
CA ARG A 195 -21.46 6.54 16.63
C ARG A 195 -22.03 7.07 17.95
N LYS A 196 -22.78 6.26 18.70
CA LYS A 196 -23.31 6.62 20.03
C LYS A 196 -22.32 6.29 21.16
N SER A 197 -21.39 5.35 20.94
CA SER A 197 -20.37 4.99 21.93
C SER A 197 -19.30 6.08 22.02
N ALA A 198 -18.65 6.21 23.18
CA ALA A 198 -17.54 7.16 23.34
C ALA A 198 -16.40 6.89 22.35
N ARG A 199 -16.09 5.61 22.10
CA ARG A 199 -15.08 5.17 21.12
C ARG A 199 -15.47 5.55 19.70
N GLY A 200 -16.70 5.22 19.28
CA GLY A 200 -17.15 5.50 17.91
C GLY A 200 -17.16 7.00 17.62
N ARG A 201 -17.58 7.83 18.59
CA ARG A 201 -17.47 9.29 18.47
C ARG A 201 -16.03 9.76 18.31
N LEU A 202 -15.11 9.23 19.11
CA LEU A 202 -13.70 9.60 19.04
C LEU A 202 -13.04 9.17 17.74
N LEU A 203 -13.33 7.96 17.24
CA LEU A 203 -12.80 7.47 15.96
C LEU A 203 -13.39 8.23 14.77
N LEU A 204 -14.68 8.56 14.79
CA LEU A 204 -15.29 9.36 13.73
C LEU A 204 -14.77 10.80 13.73
N ALA A 205 -14.73 11.47 14.89
CA ALA A 205 -14.26 12.85 14.99
C ALA A 205 -12.74 12.95 14.79
N GLY A 206 -11.98 12.14 15.51
CA GLY A 206 -10.52 12.07 15.37
C GLY A 206 -10.12 11.61 13.97
N GLY A 207 -10.86 10.67 13.38
CA GLY A 207 -10.67 10.22 12.01
C GLY A 207 -10.96 11.29 10.98
N ALA A 208 -12.05 12.06 11.14
CA ALA A 208 -12.33 13.21 10.28
C ALA A 208 -11.20 14.25 10.34
N ILE A 209 -10.68 14.54 11.53
CA ILE A 209 -9.52 15.43 11.71
C ILE A 209 -8.26 14.82 11.06
N ALA A 210 -8.01 13.53 11.28
CA ALA A 210 -6.88 12.79 10.73
C ALA A 210 -6.88 12.77 9.20
N VAL A 211 -8.05 12.80 8.56
CA VAL A 211 -8.24 12.92 7.11
C VAL A 211 -8.12 14.38 6.65
N ALA A 212 -8.74 15.32 7.36
CA ALA A 212 -8.74 16.73 6.98
C ALA A 212 -7.34 17.37 7.07
N PHE A 213 -6.57 17.03 8.11
CA PHE A 213 -5.23 17.57 8.33
C PHE A 213 -4.28 17.41 7.13
N PRO A 214 -4.01 16.19 6.60
CA PRO A 214 -3.10 16.03 5.47
C PRO A 214 -3.62 16.68 4.19
N LEU A 215 -4.95 16.73 3.99
CA LEU A 215 -5.55 17.41 2.84
C LEU A 215 -5.29 18.92 2.88
N LEU A 216 -5.47 19.55 4.04
CA LEU A 216 -5.23 20.98 4.24
C LEU A 216 -3.75 21.33 4.14
N VAL A 217 -2.88 20.49 4.70
CA VAL A 217 -1.43 20.76 4.76
C VAL A 217 -0.74 20.51 3.41
N ARG A 218 -1.16 19.50 2.64
CA ARG A 218 -0.55 19.18 1.33
C ARG A 218 -1.20 19.91 0.16
N MET A 219 -2.39 20.48 0.34
CA MET A 219 -3.19 21.05 -0.76
C MET A 219 -3.47 20.04 -1.90
N GLY A 220 -3.63 18.77 -1.55
CA GLY A 220 -3.88 17.67 -2.49
C GLY A 220 -2.66 16.79 -2.78
N TRP A 221 -2.64 16.17 -3.96
CA TRP A 221 -1.57 15.29 -4.44
C TRP A 221 -0.99 15.86 -5.75
N PRO A 222 0.04 16.71 -5.68
CA PRO A 222 0.67 17.28 -6.87
C PRO A 222 1.44 16.22 -7.66
N GLY A 223 1.66 16.46 -8.96
CA GLY A 223 2.51 15.61 -9.81
C GLY A 223 1.80 14.44 -10.49
N HIS A 224 0.48 14.30 -10.35
CA HIS A 224 -0.28 13.22 -10.98
C HIS A 224 -1.10 13.71 -12.18
N GLU A 225 -1.06 12.96 -13.28
CA GLU A 225 -1.92 13.19 -14.43
C GLU A 225 -3.29 12.53 -14.21
N PRO A 226 -4.42 13.25 -14.39
CA PRO A 226 -5.75 12.73 -14.09
C PRO A 226 -6.25 11.70 -15.12
N TRP A 227 -5.57 11.60 -16.26
CA TRP A 227 -5.86 10.65 -17.34
C TRP A 227 -4.75 9.60 -17.35
N GLY A 228 -5.11 8.32 -17.42
CA GLY A 228 -4.11 7.25 -17.37
C GLY A 228 -4.56 5.96 -16.70
N VAL A 229 -5.84 5.81 -16.34
CA VAL A 229 -6.34 4.60 -15.66
C VAL A 229 -6.03 3.33 -16.45
N LEU A 230 -6.17 3.39 -17.78
CA LEU A 230 -5.82 2.28 -18.68
C LEU A 230 -4.31 1.98 -18.67
N LEU A 231 -3.47 3.02 -18.71
CA LEU A 231 -2.02 2.87 -18.63
C LEU A 231 -1.57 2.29 -17.30
N ALA A 232 -2.15 2.74 -16.18
CA ALA A 232 -1.85 2.23 -14.85
C ALA A 232 -2.37 0.78 -14.69
N ALA A 233 -3.56 0.48 -15.21
CA ALA A 233 -4.07 -0.89 -15.23
C ALA A 233 -3.21 -1.84 -16.08
N GLY A 234 -2.72 -1.38 -17.23
CA GLY A 234 -1.77 -2.14 -18.03
C GLY A 234 -0.43 -2.34 -17.32
N ALA A 235 0.03 -1.33 -16.58
CA ALA A 235 1.24 -1.42 -15.76
C ALA A 235 1.10 -2.47 -14.65
N ALA A 236 -0.10 -2.65 -14.10
CA ALA A 236 -0.35 -3.67 -13.08
C ALA A 236 0.06 -5.07 -13.54
N LEU A 237 -0.13 -5.38 -14.83
CA LEU A 237 0.23 -6.65 -15.43
C LEU A 237 1.66 -6.65 -16.02
N LEU A 238 2.02 -5.61 -16.77
CA LEU A 238 3.22 -5.61 -17.61
C LEU A 238 4.43 -4.90 -16.99
N GLY A 239 4.24 -4.17 -15.90
CA GLY A 239 5.25 -3.24 -15.41
C GLY A 239 5.07 -1.81 -15.95
N PRO A 240 5.66 -0.80 -15.28
CA PRO A 240 5.52 0.59 -15.68
C PRO A 240 6.45 0.95 -16.84
N TYR A 241 7.52 0.18 -17.05
CA TYR A 241 8.50 0.37 -18.11
C TYR A 241 8.15 -0.33 -19.43
N ALA A 242 7.04 -1.08 -19.46
CA ALA A 242 6.55 -1.68 -20.70
C ALA A 242 6.10 -0.61 -21.69
N ASP A 243 6.12 -0.94 -22.98
CA ASP A 243 5.70 -0.05 -24.06
C ASP A 243 4.30 0.56 -23.77
N PRO A 244 4.12 1.88 -23.92
CA PRO A 244 2.85 2.53 -23.62
C PRO A 244 1.65 1.98 -24.41
N ASN A 245 1.84 1.58 -25.68
CA ASN A 245 0.75 1.03 -26.49
C ASN A 245 0.35 -0.36 -25.98
N LEU A 246 1.35 -1.17 -25.61
CA LEU A 246 1.09 -2.49 -25.02
C LEU A 246 0.38 -2.36 -23.67
N ARG A 247 0.78 -1.40 -22.83
CA ARG A 247 0.09 -1.08 -21.56
C ARG A 247 -1.33 -0.62 -21.80
N TRP A 248 -1.57 0.25 -22.79
CA TRP A 248 -2.91 0.66 -23.18
C TRP A 248 -3.80 -0.54 -23.55
N GLY A 249 -3.28 -1.44 -24.39
CA GLY A 249 -3.97 -2.66 -24.79
C GLY A 249 -4.27 -3.58 -23.60
N ALA A 250 -3.29 -3.81 -22.72
CA ALA A 250 -3.43 -4.65 -21.53
C ALA A 250 -4.30 -4.03 -20.44
N GLY A 251 -4.46 -2.70 -20.42
CA GLY A 251 -5.28 -2.00 -19.44
C GLY A 251 -6.76 -2.38 -19.51
N TRP A 252 -7.29 -2.55 -20.72
CA TRP A 252 -8.68 -2.94 -20.95
C TRP A 252 -9.07 -4.26 -20.28
N PRO A 253 -8.41 -5.40 -20.57
CA PRO A 253 -8.77 -6.67 -19.94
C PRO A 253 -8.56 -6.65 -18.43
N VAL A 254 -7.56 -5.93 -17.91
CA VAL A 254 -7.34 -5.80 -16.45
C VAL A 254 -8.51 -5.06 -15.80
N LEU A 255 -8.92 -3.90 -16.32
CA LEU A 255 -10.06 -3.15 -15.77
C LEU A 255 -11.36 -3.92 -15.90
N ALA A 256 -11.59 -4.59 -17.04
CA ALA A 256 -12.76 -5.42 -17.24
C ALA A 256 -12.82 -6.56 -16.22
N ALA A 257 -11.69 -7.26 -15.98
CA ALA A 257 -11.61 -8.32 -14.98
C ALA A 257 -11.91 -7.81 -13.57
N VAL A 258 -11.29 -6.69 -13.15
CA VAL A 258 -11.56 -6.08 -11.85
C VAL A 258 -13.02 -5.67 -11.72
N MET A 259 -13.60 -5.02 -12.73
CA MET A 259 -14.99 -4.60 -12.72
C MET A 259 -15.94 -5.79 -12.62
N LEU A 260 -15.71 -6.86 -13.39
CA LEU A 260 -16.52 -8.09 -13.31
C LEU A 260 -16.44 -8.74 -11.92
N LEU A 261 -15.24 -8.80 -11.33
CA LEU A 261 -15.04 -9.34 -9.99
C LEU A 261 -15.75 -8.49 -8.92
N VAL A 262 -15.66 -7.16 -9.02
CA VAL A 262 -16.35 -6.23 -8.12
C VAL A 262 -17.87 -6.37 -8.24
N LEU A 263 -18.41 -6.39 -9.47
CA LEU A 263 -19.84 -6.56 -9.71
C LEU A 263 -20.34 -7.92 -9.21
N GLY A 264 -19.57 -8.99 -9.45
CA GLY A 264 -19.89 -10.33 -8.97
C GLY A 264 -19.90 -10.45 -7.44
N GLN A 265 -19.10 -9.64 -6.74
CA GLN A 265 -19.04 -9.61 -5.28
C GLN A 265 -19.92 -8.52 -4.66
N TRP A 266 -20.49 -7.59 -5.44
CA TRP A 266 -21.21 -6.40 -4.94
C TRP A 266 -22.32 -6.72 -3.94
N ARG A 267 -23.10 -7.79 -4.18
CA ARG A 267 -24.19 -8.21 -3.26
C ARG A 267 -23.68 -8.65 -1.88
N ARG A 268 -22.41 -9.03 -1.78
CA ARG A 268 -21.74 -9.46 -0.53
C ARG A 268 -21.04 -8.31 0.19
N LEU A 269 -20.84 -7.17 -0.47
CA LEU A 269 -20.22 -5.97 0.09
C LEU A 269 -21.19 -5.06 0.86
N LYS A 270 -22.39 -5.55 1.21
CA LYS A 270 -23.44 -4.78 1.90
C LYS A 270 -23.03 -4.32 3.30
N THR A 271 -22.02 -4.96 3.90
CA THR A 271 -21.40 -4.50 5.14
C THR A 271 -20.01 -3.93 4.87
N PRO A 272 -19.56 -2.90 5.61
CA PRO A 272 -18.20 -2.37 5.50
C PRO A 272 -17.18 -3.47 5.80
N SER A 273 -16.59 -4.02 4.76
CA SER A 273 -15.60 -5.09 4.79
C SER A 273 -14.26 -4.59 4.29
N ASP A 274 -13.19 -5.34 4.55
CA ASP A 274 -11.86 -4.98 4.07
C ASP A 274 -11.79 -4.99 2.53
N PHE A 275 -12.60 -5.81 1.85
CA PHE A 275 -12.79 -5.75 0.40
C PHE A 275 -13.48 -4.46 -0.05
N THR A 276 -14.46 -3.96 0.71
CA THR A 276 -15.11 -2.68 0.43
C THR A 276 -14.11 -1.53 0.49
N ALA A 277 -13.17 -1.58 1.46
CA ALA A 277 -12.12 -0.57 1.60
C ALA A 277 -11.17 -0.57 0.40
N LEU A 278 -10.77 -1.75 -0.06
CA LEU A 278 -9.95 -1.91 -1.25
C LEU A 278 -10.67 -1.36 -2.51
N ILE A 279 -11.95 -1.67 -2.69
CA ILE A 279 -12.73 -1.19 -3.83
C ILE A 279 -12.89 0.33 -3.79
N ALA A 280 -13.20 0.90 -2.63
CA ALA A 280 -13.24 2.35 -2.47
C ALA A 280 -11.89 3.00 -2.75
N ALA A 281 -10.79 2.36 -2.33
CA ALA A 281 -9.43 2.79 -2.65
C ALA A 281 -9.16 2.79 -4.15
N LEU A 282 -9.64 1.78 -4.89
CA LEU A 282 -9.53 1.75 -6.35
C LEU A 282 -10.39 2.82 -7.02
N VAL A 283 -11.63 3.02 -6.57
CA VAL A 283 -12.53 4.03 -7.13
C VAL A 283 -11.96 5.44 -6.94
N LEU A 284 -11.52 5.78 -5.73
CA LEU A 284 -10.91 7.08 -5.47
C LEU A 284 -9.49 7.20 -6.03
N GLY A 285 -8.73 6.11 -6.07
CA GLY A 285 -7.41 6.07 -6.69
C GLY A 285 -7.44 6.26 -8.21
N ALA A 286 -8.53 5.85 -8.88
CA ALA A 286 -8.68 6.03 -10.32
C ALA A 286 -8.77 7.50 -10.77
N PHE A 287 -8.97 8.46 -9.84
CA PHE A 287 -8.92 9.89 -10.15
C PHE A 287 -7.50 10.38 -10.44
N LEU A 288 -6.47 9.77 -9.85
CA LEU A 288 -5.06 10.07 -10.11
C LEU A 288 -4.32 8.73 -10.32
N PRO A 289 -4.53 8.08 -11.47
CA PRO A 289 -3.99 6.75 -11.70
C PRO A 289 -2.46 6.78 -11.87
N ASP A 290 -1.75 6.16 -10.94
CA ASP A 290 -0.29 6.05 -10.95
C ASP A 290 0.20 4.61 -10.72
N ALA A 291 1.50 4.43 -10.50
CA ALA A 291 2.08 3.12 -10.17
C ALA A 291 1.64 2.60 -8.80
N GLY A 292 1.32 3.48 -7.84
CA GLY A 292 0.77 3.10 -6.54
C GLY A 292 -0.63 2.52 -6.66
N PHE A 293 -1.50 3.16 -7.46
CA PHE A 293 -2.80 2.64 -7.86
C PHE A 293 -2.66 1.30 -8.58
N ALA A 294 -1.72 1.16 -9.52
CA ALA A 294 -1.50 -0.09 -10.25
C ALA A 294 -1.15 -1.27 -9.32
N LEU A 295 -0.32 -1.04 -8.28
CA LEU A 295 -0.02 -2.08 -7.29
C LEU A 295 -1.25 -2.46 -6.47
N LEU A 296 -2.06 -1.49 -6.03
CA LEU A 296 -3.30 -1.78 -5.31
C LEU A 296 -4.32 -2.51 -6.19
N LEU A 297 -4.41 -2.13 -7.47
CA LEU A 297 -5.26 -2.79 -8.46
C LEU A 297 -4.82 -4.25 -8.64
N TRP A 298 -3.52 -4.51 -8.73
CA TRP A 298 -2.98 -5.86 -8.81
C TRP A 298 -3.27 -6.67 -7.54
N ALA A 299 -3.05 -6.10 -6.36
CA ALA A 299 -3.37 -6.74 -5.09
C ALA A 299 -4.87 -7.10 -4.99
N ALA A 300 -5.74 -6.20 -5.47
CA ALA A 300 -7.18 -6.43 -5.53
C ALA A 300 -7.57 -7.52 -6.52
N LEU A 301 -6.99 -7.51 -7.72
CA LEU A 301 -7.23 -8.52 -8.74
C LEU A 301 -6.85 -9.91 -8.22
N LEU A 302 -5.70 -10.05 -7.57
CA LEU A 302 -5.27 -11.32 -6.98
C LEU A 302 -6.23 -11.75 -5.87
N ALA A 303 -6.58 -10.86 -4.94
CA ALA A 303 -7.45 -11.21 -3.81
C ALA A 303 -8.88 -11.58 -4.25
N LEU A 304 -9.50 -10.77 -5.11
CA LEU A 304 -10.85 -11.00 -5.61
C LEU A 304 -10.89 -12.15 -6.62
N GLY A 305 -9.86 -12.28 -7.47
CA GLY A 305 -9.75 -13.31 -8.48
C GLY A 305 -9.65 -14.70 -7.87
N PHE A 306 -8.74 -14.91 -6.91
CA PHE A 306 -8.67 -16.20 -6.21
C PHE A 306 -9.92 -16.49 -5.39
N SER A 307 -10.54 -15.47 -4.76
CA SER A 307 -11.84 -15.65 -4.10
C SER A 307 -12.92 -16.15 -5.05
N ALA A 308 -12.93 -15.66 -6.29
CA ALA A 308 -13.90 -16.09 -7.30
C ALA A 308 -13.58 -17.50 -7.83
N LEU A 309 -12.32 -17.80 -8.12
CA LEU A 309 -11.88 -19.12 -8.59
C LEU A 309 -12.20 -20.24 -7.61
N ILE A 310 -11.92 -20.05 -6.32
CA ILE A 310 -12.24 -21.05 -5.28
C ILE A 310 -13.74 -21.35 -5.21
N ARG A 311 -14.60 -20.37 -5.51
CA ARG A 311 -16.06 -20.56 -5.47
C ARG A 311 -16.62 -21.27 -6.70
N LEU A 312 -15.89 -21.24 -7.81
CA LEU A 312 -16.30 -21.89 -9.05
C LEU A 312 -15.93 -23.37 -9.06
N ASN A 313 -14.98 -23.77 -8.22
CA ASN A 313 -14.58 -25.15 -7.98
C ASN A 313 -15.36 -25.75 -6.80
#